data_AF-A0A842U6K7-F1
#
_entry.id   AF-A0A842U6K7-F1
#
_cell.length_a   1.000
_cell.length_b   1.000
_cell.length_c   1.000
_cell.angle_alpha   90.00
_cell.angle_beta   90.00
_cell.angle_gamma   90.00
#
_symmetry.space_group_name_H-M   'P 1'
#
loop_
_entity.id
_entity.type
_entity.pdbx_description
1 polymer ?
#
loop_
_entity_poly.entity_id
_entity_poly.type
_entity_poly.pdbx_seq_one_letter_code
_entity_poly.pdbx_strand_id
1 'polypeptide(L)'
;MNSKDLLENPLFKNANRIKGKFPAFSERTKGKLRTLKVKNVYQLRDSFKNFFLIVLKNDADKKRERIYLCVSLASQSSDLMVILAKDFALDNSLH
;
A
#
# COMPACT_ATOMS: atom_id res chain seq x y z
N MET A 1 11.70 14.06 2.09
CA MET A 1 11.44 13.60 0.72
C MET A 1 9.93 13.66 0.48
N ASN A 2 9.48 14.51 -0.43
CA ASN A 2 8.06 14.73 -0.75
C ASN A 2 7.62 13.76 -1.88
N SER A 3 6.32 13.52 -2.02
CA SER A 3 5.79 12.72 -3.13
C SER A 3 6.09 13.29 -4.51
N LYS A 4 6.36 14.60 -4.63
CA LYS A 4 6.79 15.24 -5.89
C LYS A 4 8.22 14.83 -6.28
N ASP A 5 9.17 14.93 -5.34
CA ASP A 5 10.58 14.60 -5.57
C ASP A 5 10.76 13.14 -6.03
N LEU A 6 9.92 12.23 -5.54
CA LEU A 6 9.92 10.83 -5.96
C LEU A 6 9.47 10.63 -7.40
N LEU A 7 8.51 11.41 -7.90
CA LEU A 7 8.04 11.28 -9.28
C LEU A 7 9.05 11.85 -10.30
N GLU A 8 9.99 12.67 -9.86
CA GLU A 8 11.09 13.16 -10.70
C GLU A 8 12.21 12.13 -10.85
N ASN A 9 12.24 11.09 -10.01
CA ASN A 9 13.20 10.01 -10.12
C ASN A 9 12.94 9.18 -11.40
N PRO A 10 13.97 8.86 -12.20
CA PRO A 10 13.83 8.08 -13.43
C PRO A 10 13.06 6.76 -13.27
N LEU A 11 13.17 6.11 -12.10
CA LEU A 11 12.48 4.86 -11.80
C LEU A 11 10.95 5.03 -11.69
N PHE A 12 10.48 6.22 -11.35
CA PHE A 12 9.07 6.51 -11.09
C PHE A 12 8.45 7.51 -12.07
N LYS A 13 9.27 8.15 -12.93
CA LYS A 13 8.87 9.18 -13.90
C LYS A 13 7.75 8.75 -14.83
N ASN A 14 7.71 7.47 -15.18
CA ASN A 14 6.70 6.89 -16.07
C ASN A 14 5.53 6.23 -15.32
N ALA A 15 5.47 6.34 -13.99
CA ALA A 15 4.44 5.66 -13.21
C ALA A 15 3.03 6.20 -13.53
N ASN A 16 2.08 5.27 -13.69
CA ASN A 16 0.69 5.60 -13.96
C ASN A 16 -0.07 5.83 -12.68
N ARG A 17 -0.62 7.04 -12.51
CA ARG A 17 -1.55 7.28 -11.40
C ARG A 17 -2.84 6.48 -11.62
N ILE A 18 -3.15 5.61 -10.67
CA ILE A 18 -4.41 4.86 -10.64
C ILE A 18 -5.48 5.78 -10.06
N LYS A 19 -6.57 5.97 -10.82
CA LYS A 19 -7.72 6.78 -10.38
C LYS A 19 -8.70 5.89 -9.62
N GLY A 20 -9.26 6.42 -8.54
CA GLY A 20 -10.27 5.72 -7.75
C GLY A 20 -10.28 6.17 -6.29
N LYS A 21 -11.29 5.71 -5.55
CA LYS A 21 -11.30 5.77 -4.10
C LYS A 21 -10.63 4.49 -3.59
N PHE A 22 -9.61 4.66 -2.75
CA PHE A 22 -8.94 3.54 -2.11
C PHE A 22 -9.30 3.52 -0.63
N PRO A 23 -9.47 2.33 -0.03
CA PRO A 23 -9.68 2.20 1.40
C PRO A 23 -8.48 2.77 2.16
N ALA A 24 -8.74 3.32 3.33
CA ALA A 24 -7.69 3.80 4.21
C ALA A 24 -6.91 2.64 4.82
N PHE A 25 -5.66 2.91 5.21
CA PHE A 25 -4.83 1.96 5.93
C PHE A 25 -5.02 2.18 7.42
N SER A 26 -5.24 1.10 8.15
CA SER A 26 -5.32 1.12 9.62
C SER A 26 -4.04 0.55 10.20
N GLU A 27 -3.37 1.30 11.07
CA GLU A 27 -2.19 0.84 11.80
C GLU A 27 -2.36 1.05 13.31
N ARG A 28 -1.77 0.16 14.11
CA ARG A 28 -1.61 0.40 15.56
C ARG A 28 -0.22 0.96 15.81
N THR A 29 -0.14 2.17 16.36
CA THR A 29 1.13 2.78 16.77
C THR A 29 1.04 3.21 18.22
N LYS A 30 1.93 2.71 19.07
CA LYS A 30 1.94 2.99 20.53
C LYS A 30 0.57 2.72 21.18
N GLY A 31 -0.06 1.59 20.81
CA GLY A 31 -1.38 1.19 21.34
C GLY A 31 -2.59 1.95 20.80
N LYS A 32 -2.41 3.01 20.00
CA LYS A 32 -3.51 3.76 19.39
C LYS A 32 -3.74 3.33 17.94
N LEU A 33 -4.99 3.09 17.58
CA LEU A 33 -5.40 2.88 16.19
C LEU A 33 -5.30 4.21 15.44
N ARG A 34 -4.60 4.21 14.30
CA ARG A 34 -4.44 5.36 13.42
C ARG A 34 -4.90 4.99 12.03
N THR A 35 -5.66 5.88 11.42
CA THR A 35 -6.13 5.73 10.05
C THR A 35 -5.33 6.66 9.13
N LEU A 36 -4.75 6.08 8.10
CA LEU A 36 -3.96 6.76 7.08
C LEU A 36 -4.76 6.77 5.78
N LYS A 37 -5.17 7.95 5.31
CA LYS A 37 -5.89 8.09 4.05
C LYS A 37 -4.95 7.93 2.87
N VAL A 38 -5.38 7.18 1.86
CA VAL A 38 -4.67 7.08 0.59
C VAL A 38 -4.86 8.38 -0.18
N LYS A 39 -3.77 9.08 -0.46
CA LYS A 39 -3.76 10.29 -1.29
C LYS A 39 -3.67 9.91 -2.76
N ASN A 40 -2.68 9.08 -3.11
CA ASN A 40 -2.37 8.68 -4.47
C ASN A 40 -1.87 7.24 -4.50
N VAL A 41 -2.18 6.53 -5.59
CA VAL A 41 -1.59 5.25 -5.94
C VAL A 41 -1.02 5.37 -7.34
N TYR A 42 0.20 4.90 -7.54
CA TYR A 42 0.84 4.85 -8.84
C TYR A 42 1.27 3.41 -9.14
N GLN A 43 0.97 2.91 -10.33
CA GLN A 43 1.53 1.67 -10.84
C GLN A 43 2.83 1.97 -11.57
N LEU A 44 3.90 1.26 -11.24
CA LEU A 44 5.17 1.40 -11.96
C LEU A 44 5.08 0.71 -13.31
N ARG A 45 5.82 1.24 -14.30
CA ARG A 45 5.84 0.73 -15.67
C ARG A 45 7.07 -0.15 -15.91
N ASP A 46 7.13 -0.68 -17.13
CA ASP A 46 8.28 -1.40 -17.68
C ASP A 46 8.63 -2.63 -16.84
N SER A 47 9.88 -2.74 -16.37
CA SER A 47 10.40 -3.86 -15.57
C SER A 47 9.71 -4.02 -14.20
N PHE A 48 8.83 -3.09 -13.80
CA PHE A 48 8.19 -3.06 -12.49
C PHE A 48 6.65 -3.15 -12.56
N LYS A 49 6.09 -3.83 -13.57
CA LYS A 49 4.63 -3.91 -13.83
C LYS A 49 3.74 -4.30 -12.63
N ASN A 50 4.28 -5.03 -11.64
CA ASN A 50 3.55 -5.46 -10.44
C ASN A 50 3.83 -4.59 -9.20
N PHE A 51 4.62 -3.53 -9.34
CA PHE A 51 4.93 -2.63 -8.24
C PHE A 51 3.99 -1.44 -8.23
N PHE A 52 3.63 -1.04 -7.02
CA PHE A 52 2.74 0.07 -6.73
C PHE A 52 3.41 1.01 -5.73
N LEU A 53 3.40 2.30 -6.02
CA LEU A 53 3.78 3.34 -5.10
C LEU A 53 2.50 3.92 -4.46
N ILE A 54 2.36 3.79 -3.15
CA ILE A 54 1.20 4.27 -2.40
C ILE A 54 1.62 5.45 -1.53
N VAL A 55 0.99 6.59 -1.75
CA VAL A 55 1.19 7.80 -0.94
C VAL A 55 0.03 7.93 0.03
N LEU A 56 0.34 7.80 1.31
CA LEU A 56 -0.60 7.93 2.43
C LEU A 56 -0.43 9.27 3.14
N LYS A 57 -1.51 9.77 3.72
CA LYS A 57 -1.55 10.94 4.59
C LYS A 57 -2.18 10.59 5.91
N ASN A 58 -1.57 11.07 6.99
CA ASN A 58 -2.18 10.98 8.31
C ASN A 58 -3.24 12.08 8.45
N ASP A 59 -4.44 11.71 8.91
CA ASP A 59 -5.49 12.68 9.21
C ASP A 59 -5.14 13.59 10.40
N ALA A 60 -4.37 13.08 11.36
CA ALA A 60 -3.97 13.83 12.55
C ALA A 60 -2.79 14.78 12.29
N ASP A 61 -1.97 14.52 11.27
CA ASP A 61 -0.80 15.34 10.95
C ASP A 61 -0.64 15.46 9.44
N LYS A 62 -1.27 16.51 8.89
CA LYS A 62 -1.29 16.81 7.44
C LYS A 62 0.10 16.99 6.83
N LYS A 63 1.15 17.22 7.65
CA LYS A 63 2.51 17.48 7.17
C LYS A 63 3.31 16.21 6.89
N ARG A 64 2.91 15.05 7.40
CA ARG A 64 3.64 13.78 7.22
C ARG A 64 2.97 12.90 6.17
N GLU A 65 3.46 13.00 4.93
CA GLU A 65 3.20 11.99 3.91
C GLU A 65 4.04 10.74 4.21
N ARG A 66 3.44 9.57 4.08
CA ARG A 66 4.15 8.29 4.10
C ARG A 66 4.05 7.65 2.75
N ILE A 67 5.14 7.06 2.31
CA ILE A 67 5.24 6.53 0.95
C ILE A 67 5.69 5.07 1.07
N TYR A 68 4.92 4.19 0.46
CA TYR A 68 5.14 2.76 0.48
C TYR A 68 5.35 2.27 -0.95
N LEU A 69 6.36 1.42 -1.13
CA LEU A 69 6.52 0.62 -2.34
C LEU A 69 5.97 -0.77 -2.05
N CYS A 70 4.99 -1.19 -2.83
CA CYS A 70 4.28 -2.44 -2.68
C CYS A 70 4.45 -3.28 -3.95
N VAL A 71 4.45 -4.60 -3.81
CA VAL A 71 4.38 -5.53 -4.95
C VAL A 71 3.06 -6.30 -4.84
N SER A 72 2.33 -6.41 -5.96
CA SER A 72 1.18 -7.30 -6.02
C SER A 72 1.67 -8.73 -6.20
N LEU A 73 1.38 -9.58 -5.21
CA LEU A 73 1.79 -10.98 -5.21
C LEU A 73 0.83 -11.88 -6.01
N ALA A 74 -0.41 -11.44 -6.25
CA ALA A 74 -1.37 -12.13 -7.10
C ALA A 74 -2.47 -11.17 -7.57
N SER A 75 -2.89 -11.26 -8.84
CA SER A 75 -4.07 -10.55 -9.37
C SER A 75 -5.39 -11.20 -8.94
N GLN A 76 -5.35 -12.48 -8.56
CA GLN A 76 -6.47 -13.25 -8.04
C GLN A 76 -6.12 -13.66 -6.62
N SER A 77 -6.41 -12.77 -5.68
CA SER A 77 -5.96 -12.87 -4.29
C SER A 77 -6.74 -13.90 -3.46
N SER A 78 -7.75 -14.58 -4.01
CA SER A 78 -8.59 -15.51 -3.24
C SER A 78 -7.78 -16.67 -2.69
N ASP A 79 -7.00 -17.35 -3.53
CA ASP A 79 -6.39 -18.61 -3.16
C ASP A 79 -5.23 -18.40 -2.20
N LEU A 80 -4.42 -17.37 -2.44
CA LEU A 80 -3.35 -16.96 -1.51
C LEU A 80 -3.93 -16.51 -0.15
N MET A 81 -5.02 -15.74 -0.15
CA MET A 81 -5.66 -15.31 1.10
C MET A 81 -6.27 -16.50 1.86
N VAL A 82 -6.83 -17.48 1.16
CA VAL A 82 -7.35 -18.72 1.77
C VAL A 82 -6.22 -19.52 2.40
N ILE A 83 -5.07 -19.64 1.73
CA ILE A 83 -3.88 -20.30 2.29
C ILE A 83 -3.41 -19.58 3.55
N LEU A 84 -3.22 -18.25 3.49
CA LEU A 84 -2.80 -17.46 4.64
C LEU A 84 -3.80 -17.53 5.81
N ALA A 85 -5.11 -17.53 5.52
CA ALA A 85 -6.15 -17.67 6.53
C ALA A 85 -6.14 -19.04 7.19
N LYS A 86 -5.93 -20.10 6.40
CA LYS A 86 -5.80 -21.47 6.90
C LYS A 86 -4.57 -21.61 7.79
N ASP A 87 -3.42 -21.11 7.35
CA ASP A 87 -2.17 -21.17 8.12
C ASP A 87 -2.33 -20.42 9.45
N PHE A 88 -2.89 -19.20 9.41
CA PHE A 88 -3.19 -18.43 10.62
C PHE A 88 -4.14 -19.16 11.57
N ALA A 89 -5.18 -19.82 11.04
CA ALA A 89 -6.15 -20.56 11.83
C ALA A 89 -5.52 -21.77 12.53
N LEU A 90 -4.66 -22.51 11.83
CA LEU A 90 -3.88 -23.62 12.40
C LEU A 90 -2.95 -23.14 13.52
N ASP A 91 -2.20 -22.06 13.26
CA ASP A 91 -1.24 -21.50 14.23
C ASP A 91 -1.91 -20.97 15.51
N ASN A 92 -3.18 -20.54 15.42
CA ASN A 92 -3.92 -19.95 16.54
C ASN A 92 -4.98 -20.89 17.13
N SER A 93 -5.00 -22.17 16.73
CA SER A 93 -6.00 -23.16 17.18
C SER A 93 -7.44 -22.69 16.96
N LEU A 94 -7.67 -21.97 15.86
CA LEU A 94 -8.99 -21.53 15.42
C LEU A 94 -9.50 -22.58 14.41
N HIS A 95 -9.90 -23.75 14.91
CA HIS A 95 -10.49 -24.83 14.09
C HIS A 95 -12.01 -24.78 14.11
#